data_AF-A0A4R2K0A8-F1
#
_entry.id   AF-A0A4R2K0A8-F1
#
_cell.length_a   1.000
_cell.length_b   1.000
_cell.length_c   1.000
_cell.angle_alpha   90.00
_cell.angle_beta   90.00
_cell.angle_gamma   90.00
#
_symmetry.space_group_name_H-M   'P 1'
#
loop_
_entity.id
_entity.type
_entity.pdbx_description
1 polymer ?
#
loop_
_entity_poly.entity_id
_entity_poly.type
_entity_poly.pdbx_seq_one_letter_code
_entity_poly.pdbx_strand_id
1 'polypeptide(L)'
;MRAKLLTLVAVIVSVIGLAPAATAAEDIPPPGCDTVVEPIFAGERVTAYCNYLPYPPSSYRVVAHCAAGGSFWYELGSIAEPGFSPSVAECRGLLLSTARVAGYHIEQR
;
A
#
# COMPACT_ATOMS: atom_id res chain seq x y z
N MET A 1 21.76 47.19 37.78
CA MET A 1 20.36 46.83 38.13
C MET A 1 20.04 45.50 37.47
N ARG A 2 19.62 44.54 38.30
CA ARG A 2 18.97 43.23 38.10
C ARG A 2 18.81 42.65 36.67
N ALA A 3 19.39 41.46 36.50
CA ALA A 3 19.19 40.52 35.40
C ALA A 3 17.73 40.07 35.25
N LYS A 4 17.30 39.82 34.01
CA LYS A 4 16.18 38.92 33.71
C LYS A 4 16.48 38.14 32.43
N LEU A 5 16.94 36.89 32.61
CA LEU A 5 16.83 35.83 31.61
C LEU A 5 15.35 35.62 31.30
N LEU A 6 14.96 35.68 30.04
CA LEU A 6 13.65 35.25 29.58
C LEU A 6 13.82 33.88 28.91
N THR A 7 13.44 32.88 29.69
CA THR A 7 13.31 31.47 29.35
C THR A 7 12.25 31.30 28.26
N LEU A 8 12.68 30.95 27.04
CA LEU A 8 11.80 30.45 25.98
C LEU A 8 11.46 28.99 26.29
N VAL A 9 10.30 28.76 26.89
CA VAL A 9 9.76 27.41 27.10
C VAL A 9 9.23 26.92 25.75
N ALA A 10 9.97 26.00 25.13
CA ALA A 10 9.55 25.28 23.94
C ALA A 10 8.37 24.34 24.30
N VAL A 11 7.18 24.67 23.80
CA VAL A 11 6.01 23.78 23.91
C VAL A 11 6.13 22.74 22.79
N ILE A 12 6.63 21.55 23.14
CA ILE A 12 6.61 20.39 22.25
C ILE A 12 5.18 19.85 22.26
N VAL A 13 4.38 20.26 21.28
CA VAL A 13 3.06 19.66 21.04
C VAL A 13 3.28 18.30 20.40
N SER A 14 3.35 17.25 21.22
CA SER A 14 3.31 15.86 20.74
C SER A 14 1.90 15.57 20.22
N VAL A 15 1.68 15.79 18.93
CA VAL A 15 0.52 15.25 18.22
C VAL A 15 0.75 13.75 18.08
N ILE A 16 0.22 12.97 19.03
CA ILE A 16 0.12 11.52 18.91
C ILE A 16 -0.89 11.29 17.79
N GLY A 17 -0.39 11.10 16.57
CA GLY A 17 -1.21 10.76 15.42
C GLY A 17 -1.95 9.45 15.72
N LEU A 18 -3.28 9.51 15.73
CA LEU A 18 -4.11 8.32 15.63
C LEU A 18 -3.83 7.70 14.26
N ALA A 19 -2.91 6.74 14.21
CA ALA A 19 -2.80 5.86 13.06
C ALA A 19 -4.09 5.03 13.00
N PRO A 20 -4.83 5.03 11.88
CA PRO A 20 -5.95 4.12 11.72
C PRO A 20 -5.42 2.69 11.87
N ALA A 21 -6.05 1.90 12.73
CA ALA A 21 -5.82 0.47 12.76
C ALA A 21 -6.16 -0.06 11.37
N ALA A 22 -5.14 -0.50 10.62
CA ALA A 22 -5.34 -1.22 9.38
C ALA A 22 -6.10 -2.50 9.75
N THR A 23 -7.41 -2.49 9.56
CA THR A 23 -8.18 -3.71 9.43
C THR A 23 -7.54 -4.47 8.29
N ALA A 24 -6.92 -5.62 8.60
CA ALA A 24 -6.52 -6.58 7.59
C ALA A 24 -7.80 -6.96 6.85
N ALA A 25 -8.09 -6.27 5.74
CA ALA A 25 -9.12 -6.68 4.81
C ALA A 25 -8.67 -8.06 4.34
N GLU A 26 -9.51 -9.06 4.55
CA GLU A 26 -9.29 -10.38 3.96
C GLU A 26 -8.97 -10.16 2.47
N ASP A 27 -7.78 -10.62 2.06
CA ASP A 27 -7.22 -10.58 0.71
C ASP A 27 -8.03 -11.49 -0.24
N ILE A 28 -9.35 -11.36 -0.22
CA ILE A 28 -10.26 -12.08 -1.11
C ILE A 28 -10.43 -11.18 -2.33
N PRO A 29 -9.93 -11.58 -3.51
CA PRO A 29 -10.11 -10.78 -4.70
C PRO A 29 -11.60 -10.68 -5.06
N PRO A 30 -12.02 -9.57 -5.70
CA PRO A 30 -13.38 -9.46 -6.21
C PRO A 30 -13.71 -10.61 -7.18
N PRO A 31 -14.99 -11.01 -7.28
CA PRO A 31 -15.40 -12.12 -8.14
C PRO A 31 -15.00 -11.84 -9.60
N GLY A 32 -14.39 -12.84 -10.24
CA GLY A 32 -13.86 -12.71 -11.60
C GLY A 32 -12.41 -12.27 -11.68
N CYS A 33 -11.76 -12.04 -10.53
CA CYS A 33 -10.33 -11.75 -10.43
C CYS A 33 -9.59 -12.83 -9.65
N ASP A 34 -8.40 -13.16 -10.15
CA ASP A 34 -7.42 -14.01 -9.49
C ASP A 34 -6.18 -13.16 -9.16
N THR A 35 -5.58 -13.44 -8.01
CA THR A 35 -4.46 -12.67 -7.49
C THR A 35 -3.39 -13.60 -6.94
N VAL A 36 -2.15 -13.31 -7.27
CA VAL A 36 -0.99 -14.07 -6.80
C VAL A 36 0.02 -13.12 -6.22
N VAL A 37 0.48 -13.42 -5.00
CA VAL A 37 1.61 -12.76 -4.36
C VAL A 37 2.84 -13.65 -4.50
N GLU A 38 3.93 -13.08 -5.01
CA GLU A 38 5.17 -13.82 -5.28
C GLU A 38 6.39 -13.05 -4.78
N PRO A 39 7.42 -13.74 -4.26
CA PRO A 39 8.67 -13.08 -3.89
C PRO A 39 9.42 -12.57 -5.13
N ILE A 40 10.06 -11.41 -4.99
CA ILE A 40 10.97 -10.82 -5.97
C ILE A 40 12.27 -10.40 -5.30
N PHE A 41 13.26 -9.93 -6.07
CA PHE A 41 14.50 -9.43 -5.49
C PHE A 41 14.23 -8.19 -4.62
N ALA A 42 14.58 -8.31 -3.34
CA ALA A 42 14.37 -7.30 -2.29
C ALA A 42 12.89 -6.93 -2.03
N GLY A 43 11.95 -7.83 -2.29
CA GLY A 43 10.53 -7.50 -2.19
C GLY A 43 9.55 -8.63 -2.43
N GLU A 44 8.29 -8.25 -2.57
CA GLU A 44 7.22 -9.10 -3.07
C GLU A 44 6.43 -8.35 -4.14
N ARG A 45 5.84 -9.09 -5.07
CA ARG A 45 4.93 -8.57 -6.10
C ARG A 45 3.54 -9.13 -5.86
N VAL A 46 2.52 -8.32 -6.16
CA VAL A 46 1.16 -8.80 -6.34
C VAL A 46 0.76 -8.62 -7.80
N THR A 47 0.26 -9.70 -8.39
CA THR A 47 -0.26 -9.74 -9.76
C THR A 47 -1.75 -10.03 -9.68
N ALA A 48 -2.57 -9.15 -10.22
CA ALA A 48 -4.01 -9.32 -10.34
C ALA A 48 -4.42 -9.51 -11.79
N TYR A 49 -5.14 -10.58 -12.08
CA TYR A 49 -5.75 -10.82 -13.37
C TYR A 49 -7.27 -10.93 -13.22
N CYS A 50 -8.00 -10.04 -13.89
CA CYS A 50 -9.45 -10.08 -13.89
C CYS A 50 -9.95 -10.54 -15.26
N ASN A 51 -10.69 -11.64 -15.31
CA ASN A 51 -11.35 -12.13 -16.53
C ASN A 51 -12.58 -11.29 -16.87
N TYR A 52 -13.29 -10.84 -15.85
CA TYR A 52 -14.51 -10.06 -15.96
C TYR A 52 -14.65 -9.18 -14.71
N LEU A 53 -15.18 -7.97 -14.90
CA LEU A 53 -15.62 -7.10 -13.82
C LEU A 53 -17.09 -6.73 -14.04
N PRO A 54 -17.94 -6.82 -13.01
CA PRO A 54 -19.32 -6.38 -13.12
C PRO A 54 -19.37 -4.88 -13.45
N TYR A 55 -20.10 -4.56 -14.52
CA TYR A 55 -20.26 -3.24 -15.13
C TYR A 55 -20.64 -2.12 -14.14
N PRO A 56 -20.20 -0.86 -14.35
CA PRO A 56 -19.00 -0.40 -15.06
C PRO A 56 -17.86 -0.12 -14.07
N PRO A 57 -16.76 -0.85 -14.23
CA PRO A 57 -15.52 -0.24 -14.71
C PRO A 57 -15.00 -0.92 -16.00
N SER A 58 -14.32 -0.16 -16.85
CA SER A 58 -13.67 -0.68 -18.07
C SER A 58 -12.23 -1.12 -17.84
N SER A 59 -11.65 -0.68 -16.73
CA SER A 59 -10.26 -0.94 -16.39
C SER A 59 -10.11 -1.20 -14.90
N TYR A 60 -9.00 -1.82 -14.53
CA TYR A 60 -8.67 -2.07 -13.15
C TYR A 60 -7.19 -1.90 -12.89
N ARG A 61 -6.86 -1.72 -11.62
CA ARG A 61 -5.48 -1.84 -11.15
C ARG A 61 -5.45 -2.48 -9.77
N VAL A 62 -4.43 -3.28 -9.51
CA VAL A 62 -4.12 -3.70 -8.15
C VAL A 62 -3.42 -2.57 -7.42
N VAL A 63 -3.74 -2.41 -6.15
CA VAL A 63 -3.06 -1.49 -5.23
C VAL A 63 -2.51 -2.34 -4.10
N ALA A 64 -1.19 -2.46 -4.05
CA ALA A 64 -0.49 -3.20 -3.03
C ALA A 64 -0.33 -2.35 -1.77
N HIS A 65 -0.57 -2.96 -0.60
CA HIS A 65 -0.29 -2.38 0.70
C HIS A 65 1.06 -2.92 1.14
N CYS A 66 2.10 -2.10 1.03
CA CYS A 66 3.47 -2.50 1.27
C CYS A 66 3.89 -2.25 2.71
N ALA A 67 4.69 -3.16 3.26
CA ALA A 67 5.31 -3.00 4.56
C ALA A 67 6.80 -3.39 4.54
N ALA A 68 7.63 -2.62 5.23
CA ALA A 68 9.02 -2.97 5.53
C ALA A 68 9.41 -2.46 6.91
N GLY A 69 9.70 -3.38 7.84
CA GLY A 69 9.92 -3.02 9.25
C GLY A 69 8.69 -2.32 9.84
N GLY A 70 8.86 -1.08 10.29
CA GLY A 70 7.78 -0.23 10.83
C GLY A 70 7.15 0.74 9.82
N SER A 71 7.56 0.69 8.55
CA SER A 71 7.07 1.59 7.50
C SER A 71 5.98 0.92 6.67
N PHE A 72 4.98 1.71 6.27
CA PHE A 72 3.84 1.28 5.45
C PHE A 72 3.57 2.30 4.33
N TRP A 73 3.29 1.81 3.12
CA TRP A 73 2.97 2.64 1.96
C TRP A 73 2.11 1.87 0.96
N TYR A 74 1.63 2.55 -0.08
CA TYR A 74 0.87 1.93 -1.16
C TYR A 74 1.68 1.97 -2.45
N GLU A 75 1.60 0.89 -3.23
CA GLU A 75 2.13 0.84 -4.59
C GLU A 75 1.01 0.59 -5.58
N LEU A 76 1.00 1.37 -6.65
CA LEU A 76 0.00 1.30 -7.69
C LEU A 76 0.46 0.37 -8.79
N GLY A 77 -0.36 -0.60 -9.14
CA GLY A 77 -0.13 -1.43 -10.31
C GLY A 77 -0.48 -0.72 -11.61
N SER A 78 -0.07 -1.34 -12.72
CA SER A 78 -0.47 -0.92 -14.06
C SER A 78 -1.99 -0.94 -14.24
N ILE A 79 -2.53 0.00 -15.00
CA ILE A 79 -3.94 -0.08 -15.44
C ILE A 79 -4.03 -1.20 -16.46
N ALA A 80 -5.04 -2.06 -16.31
CA ALA A 80 -5.29 -3.18 -17.20
C ALA A 80 -6.78 -3.29 -17.53
N GLU A 81 -7.07 -3.79 -18.73
CA GLU A 81 -8.43 -4.14 -19.15
C GLU A 81 -8.74 -5.61 -18.77
N PRO A 82 -9.94 -5.89 -18.24
CA PRO A 82 -10.35 -7.26 -17.95
C PRO A 82 -10.24 -8.18 -19.18
N GLY A 83 -9.67 -9.36 -18.98
CA GLY A 83 -9.48 -10.37 -20.03
C GLY A 83 -8.27 -10.16 -20.94
N PHE A 84 -7.51 -9.07 -20.79
CA PHE A 84 -6.39 -8.76 -21.69
C PHE A 84 -5.01 -8.87 -21.01
N SER A 85 -4.78 -8.10 -19.95
CA SER A 85 -3.47 -7.99 -19.29
C SER A 85 -3.62 -8.07 -17.77
N PRO A 86 -2.61 -8.54 -17.03
CA PRO A 86 -2.60 -8.42 -15.59
C PRO A 86 -2.22 -6.99 -15.14
N SER A 87 -2.66 -6.63 -13.93
CA SER A 87 -2.16 -5.47 -13.19
C SER A 87 -1.12 -5.94 -12.17
N VAL A 88 0.07 -5.35 -12.18
CA VAL A 88 1.20 -5.77 -11.34
C VAL A 88 1.67 -4.60 -10.49
N ALA A 89 1.75 -4.79 -9.18
CA ALA A 89 2.38 -3.86 -8.23
C ALA A 89 3.51 -4.55 -7.46
N GLU A 90 4.61 -3.84 -7.22
CA GLU A 90 5.79 -4.38 -6.55
C GLU A 90 6.08 -3.62 -5.25
N CYS A 91 6.09 -4.33 -4.13
CA CYS A 91 6.61 -3.81 -2.88
C CYS A 91 8.11 -4.08 -2.82
N ARG A 92 8.92 -3.07 -3.10
CA ARG A 92 10.39 -3.16 -3.02
C ARG A 92 10.90 -2.45 -1.80
N GLY A 93 11.75 -3.13 -1.04
CA GLY A 93 12.42 -2.54 0.10
C GLY A 93 13.67 -1.76 -0.30
N LEU A 94 14.26 -1.07 0.67
CA LEU A 94 15.52 -0.33 0.50
C LEU A 94 16.72 -1.27 0.71
N LEU A 95 17.94 -0.78 0.45
CA LEU A 95 19.19 -1.57 0.41
C LEU A 95 19.38 -2.64 1.52
N LEU A 96 18.83 -2.45 2.72
CA LEU A 96 19.03 -3.33 3.89
C LEU A 96 17.73 -3.97 4.41
N SER A 97 16.60 -3.82 3.71
CA SER A 97 15.31 -4.34 4.16
C SER A 97 14.51 -4.86 2.99
N THR A 98 13.87 -6.01 3.15
CA THR A 98 12.91 -6.54 2.17
C THR A 98 11.53 -6.01 2.49
N ALA A 99 10.83 -5.48 1.50
CA ALA A 99 9.42 -5.17 1.64
C ALA A 99 8.56 -6.40 1.37
N ARG A 100 7.35 -6.42 1.91
CA ARG A 100 6.34 -7.45 1.69
C ARG A 100 5.01 -6.82 1.31
N VAL A 101 4.15 -7.59 0.66
CA VAL A 101 2.74 -7.27 0.46
C VAL A 101 2.02 -7.63 1.76
N ALA A 102 1.65 -6.63 2.54
CA ALA A 102 0.88 -6.79 3.77
C ALA A 102 -0.63 -6.94 3.51
N GLY A 103 -1.07 -6.62 2.30
CA GLY A 103 -2.42 -6.79 1.79
C GLY A 103 -2.53 -6.15 0.40
N TYR A 104 -3.67 -6.30 -0.25
CA TYR A 104 -3.94 -5.58 -1.51
C TYR A 104 -5.44 -5.34 -1.71
N HIS A 105 -5.76 -4.49 -2.68
CA HIS A 105 -7.13 -4.40 -3.21
C HIS A 105 -7.10 -4.10 -4.70
N ILE A 106 -8.23 -4.30 -5.37
CA ILE A 106 -8.40 -3.96 -6.79
C ILE A 106 -9.26 -2.71 -6.89
N GLU A 107 -8.69 -1.65 -7.45
CA GLU A 107 -9.40 -0.42 -7.80
C GLU A 107 -10.00 -0.58 -9.20
N GLN A 108 -11.30 -0.30 -9.28
CA GLN A 108 -12.11 -0.30 -10.48
C GLN A 108 -12.17 1.12 -11.07
N ARG A 109 -11.90 1.27 -12.37
CA ARG A 109 -11.90 2.56 -13.09
C ARG A 109 -12.73 2.57 -14.37
#